data_AF-A0A151KZM6-F1
#
_entry.id   AF-A0A151KZM6-F1
#
_cell.length_a   1.000
_cell.length_b   1.000
_cell.length_c   1.000
_cell.angle_alpha   90.00
_cell.angle_beta   90.00
_cell.angle_gamma   90.00
#
_symmetry.space_group_name_H-M   'P 1'
#
loop_
_entity.id
_entity.type
_entity.pdbx_description
1 polymer ?
#
loop_
_entity_poly.entity_id
_entity_poly.type
_entity_poly.pdbx_seq_one_letter_code
_entity_poly.pdbx_strand_id
1 'polypeptide(L)'
;IFENDESNRLNYYEQVFYTTSLCFSGEKHDFPVAVQSIVDIKSDIFKHHWSRIRNKTLVIYGKSVTKISCAFLILYILTIFLKSDWGFYFIALIGTSLGSWLSFAIRSNGLPFEDITQCIFEVREPYIRCIFTCVLSFVFIMLLQVGFIDFNIGGISSKSMDKNLEVALTLGLLFGFSEKTLITTLGNKSTGMFK
;
A
#
# COMPACT_ATOMS: atom_id res chain seq x y z
N ILE A 1 -5.40 -17.79 3.41
CA ILE A 1 -3.96 -18.16 3.47
C ILE A 1 -3.71 -19.53 2.82
N PHE A 2 -4.43 -20.58 3.22
CA PHE A 2 -4.26 -21.96 2.72
C PHE A 2 -5.35 -22.40 1.72
N GLU A 3 -5.80 -21.48 0.86
CA GLU A 3 -6.94 -21.75 -0.04
C GLU A 3 -6.68 -22.92 -1.01
N ASN A 4 -5.41 -23.13 -1.39
CA ASN A 4 -4.98 -24.17 -2.33
C ASN A 4 -4.18 -25.31 -1.66
N ASP A 5 -4.09 -25.34 -0.33
CA ASP A 5 -3.24 -26.29 0.40
C ASP A 5 -4.02 -26.90 1.58
N GLU A 6 -4.87 -27.86 1.23
CA GLU A 6 -5.84 -28.47 2.15
C GLU A 6 -5.16 -29.23 3.30
N SER A 7 -4.03 -29.90 3.02
CA SER A 7 -3.26 -30.64 4.03
C SER A 7 -2.70 -29.70 5.11
N ASN A 8 -2.05 -28.60 4.71
CA ASN A 8 -1.56 -27.62 5.68
C ASN A 8 -2.70 -26.91 6.41
N ARG A 9 -3.82 -26.63 5.73
CA ARG A 9 -5.01 -26.06 6.36
C ARG A 9 -5.54 -26.98 7.48
N LEU A 10 -5.61 -28.28 7.22
CA LEU A 10 -6.12 -29.26 8.18
C LEU A 10 -5.17 -29.40 9.39
N ASN A 11 -3.86 -29.46 9.15
CA ASN A 11 -2.85 -29.55 10.21
C ASN A 11 -2.90 -28.34 11.17
N TYR A 12 -2.92 -27.11 10.64
CA TYR A 12 -3.04 -25.92 11.50
C TYR A 12 -4.41 -25.85 12.20
N TYR A 13 -5.48 -26.34 11.56
CA TYR A 13 -6.80 -26.42 12.19
C TYR A 13 -6.79 -27.39 13.38
N GLU A 14 -6.18 -28.56 13.24
CA GLU A 14 -6.04 -29.55 14.31
C GLU A 14 -5.21 -29.00 15.48
N GLN A 15 -4.11 -28.30 15.21
CA GLN A 15 -3.29 -27.65 16.24
C GLN A 15 -4.06 -26.58 17.03
N VAL A 16 -4.84 -25.74 16.32
CA VAL A 16 -5.71 -24.74 16.96
C VAL A 16 -6.83 -25.41 17.75
N PHE A 17 -7.42 -26.49 17.23
CA PHE A 17 -8.45 -27.25 17.91
C PHE A 17 -7.93 -27.88 19.21
N TYR A 18 -6.77 -28.53 19.16
CA TYR A 18 -6.13 -29.11 20.34
C TYR A 18 -5.80 -28.03 21.37
N THR A 19 -5.23 -26.91 20.94
CA THR A 19 -4.93 -25.79 21.84
C THR A 19 -6.19 -25.21 22.50
N THR A 20 -7.28 -25.14 21.74
CA THR A 20 -8.59 -24.73 22.26
C THR A 20 -9.12 -25.74 23.27
N SER A 21 -8.99 -27.04 23.01
CA SER A 21 -9.40 -28.09 23.95
C SER A 21 -8.65 -28.03 25.28
N LEU A 22 -7.36 -27.67 25.27
CA LEU A 22 -6.56 -27.44 26.48
C LEU A 22 -7.06 -26.22 27.27
N CYS A 23 -7.48 -25.14 26.60
CA CYS A 23 -8.10 -24.00 27.28
C CYS A 23 -9.44 -24.35 27.95
N PHE A 24 -10.17 -25.33 27.40
CA PHE A 24 -11.48 -25.77 27.90
C PHE A 24 -11.41 -26.96 28.87
N SER A 25 -10.23 -27.53 29.15
CA SER A 25 -10.06 -28.60 30.15
C SER A 25 -10.42 -28.14 31.57
N GLY A 26 -10.33 -26.82 31.82
CA GLY A 26 -10.62 -26.21 33.12
C GLY A 26 -9.47 -26.31 34.12
N GLU A 27 -8.37 -26.97 33.75
CA GLU A 27 -7.21 -27.15 34.62
C GLU A 27 -6.26 -25.95 34.53
N LYS A 28 -5.99 -25.29 35.67
CA LYS A 28 -5.20 -24.04 35.68
C LYS A 28 -3.78 -24.17 35.14
N HIS A 29 -3.23 -25.38 35.14
CA HIS A 29 -1.87 -25.66 34.66
C HIS A 29 -1.76 -25.76 33.14
N ASP A 30 -2.88 -25.97 32.43
CA ASP A 30 -2.91 -26.11 30.97
C ASP A 30 -2.93 -24.75 30.25
N PHE A 31 -3.40 -23.68 30.91
CA PHE A 31 -3.50 -22.36 30.28
C PHE A 31 -2.16 -21.81 29.76
N PRO A 32 -1.03 -21.86 30.51
CA PRO A 32 0.26 -21.40 29.99
C PRO A 32 0.71 -22.18 28.75
N VAL A 33 0.47 -23.51 28.73
CA VAL A 33 0.82 -24.38 27.60
C VAL A 33 -0.01 -24.03 26.37
N ALA A 34 -1.30 -23.76 26.55
CA ALA A 34 -2.19 -23.37 25.46
C ALA A 34 -1.85 -21.97 24.90
N VAL A 35 -1.51 -21.01 25.76
CA VAL A 35 -1.05 -19.68 25.33
C VAL A 35 0.24 -19.79 24.51
N GLN A 36 1.22 -20.57 25.00
CA GLN A 36 2.48 -20.76 24.27
C GLN A 36 2.24 -21.45 22.93
N SER A 37 1.36 -22.47 22.89
CA SER A 37 1.03 -23.19 21.66
C SER A 37 0.41 -22.27 20.60
N ILE A 38 -0.47 -21.33 20.97
CA ILE A 38 -0.99 -20.31 20.04
C ILE A 38 0.13 -19.39 19.53
N VAL A 39 1.05 -18.98 20.39
CA VAL A 39 2.19 -18.13 19.98
C VAL A 39 3.08 -18.87 18.98
N ASP A 40 3.36 -20.15 19.22
CA ASP A 40 4.17 -20.99 18.35
C ASP A 40 3.49 -21.19 16.99
N ILE A 41 2.19 -21.49 16.97
CA ILE A 41 1.38 -21.60 15.74
C ILE A 41 1.45 -20.29 14.92
N LYS A 42 1.26 -19.14 15.57
CA LYS A 42 1.34 -17.83 14.90
C LYS A 42 2.74 -17.60 14.30
N SER A 43 3.77 -17.88 15.09
CA SER A 43 5.17 -17.73 14.68
C SER A 43 5.51 -18.62 13.48
N ASP A 44 5.07 -19.88 13.50
CA ASP A 44 5.30 -20.83 12.42
C ASP A 44 4.61 -20.40 11.12
N ILE A 45 3.33 -20.02 11.20
CA ILE A 45 2.60 -19.51 10.03
C ILE A 45 3.30 -18.26 9.47
N PHE A 46 3.74 -17.36 10.35
CA PHE A 46 4.43 -16.15 9.93
C PHE A 46 5.76 -16.48 9.25
N LYS A 47 6.63 -17.26 9.89
CA LYS A 47 7.97 -17.59 9.40
C LYS A 47 7.94 -18.35 8.07
N HIS A 48 7.05 -19.32 7.94
CA HIS A 48 7.04 -20.22 6.79
C HIS A 48 6.16 -19.73 5.63
N HIS A 49 5.06 -19.02 5.90
CA HIS A 49 4.09 -18.68 4.85
C HIS A 49 4.00 -17.19 4.51
N TRP A 50 4.39 -16.28 5.42
CA TRP A 50 4.25 -14.84 5.18
C TRP A 50 5.01 -14.37 3.94
N SER A 51 6.28 -14.76 3.80
CA SER A 51 7.12 -14.36 2.66
C SER A 51 6.49 -14.73 1.32
N ARG A 52 5.93 -15.93 1.21
CA ARG A 52 5.24 -16.41 0.00
C ARG A 52 3.98 -15.61 -0.30
N ILE A 53 3.14 -15.36 0.72
CA ILE A 53 1.89 -14.60 0.58
C ILE A 53 2.21 -13.17 0.17
N ARG A 54 3.14 -12.53 0.89
CA ARG A 54 3.61 -11.17 0.62
C ARG A 54 4.11 -11.03 -0.81
N ASN A 55 4.98 -11.92 -1.28
CA ASN A 55 5.50 -11.86 -2.64
C ASN A 55 4.38 -11.99 -3.68
N LYS A 56 3.42 -12.91 -3.46
CA LYS A 56 2.25 -13.03 -4.34
C LYS A 56 1.44 -11.74 -4.38
N THR A 57 1.17 -11.15 -3.22
CA THR A 57 0.43 -9.88 -3.09
C THR A 57 1.17 -8.72 -3.76
N LEU A 58 2.48 -8.62 -3.59
CA LEU A 58 3.32 -7.59 -4.22
C LEU A 58 3.31 -7.69 -5.75
N VAL A 59 3.36 -8.91 -6.29
CA VAL A 59 3.30 -9.15 -7.73
C VAL A 59 1.93 -8.80 -8.29
N ILE A 60 0.84 -9.16 -7.58
CA ILE A 60 -0.53 -8.81 -8.00
C ILE A 60 -0.68 -7.28 -8.07
N TYR A 61 -0.28 -6.56 -7.02
CA TYR A 61 -0.37 -5.10 -7.02
C TYR A 61 0.53 -4.46 -8.07
N GLY A 62 1.76 -4.97 -8.22
CA GLY A 62 2.71 -4.51 -9.23
C GLY A 62 2.15 -4.65 -10.64
N LYS A 63 1.52 -5.78 -10.98
CA LYS A 63 0.87 -5.98 -12.28
C LYS A 63 -0.24 -4.95 -12.53
N SER A 64 -1.06 -4.64 -11.53
CA SER A 64 -2.10 -3.61 -11.64
C SER A 64 -1.50 -2.23 -11.89
N VAL A 65 -0.46 -1.88 -11.14
CA VAL A 65 0.26 -0.61 -11.26
C VAL A 65 0.90 -0.48 -12.64
N THR A 66 1.56 -1.52 -13.15
CA THR A 66 2.15 -1.51 -14.50
C THR A 66 1.10 -1.26 -15.58
N LYS A 67 -0.09 -1.86 -15.49
CA LYS A 67 -1.18 -1.64 -16.45
C LYS A 67 -1.67 -0.19 -16.44
N ILE A 68 -1.86 0.38 -15.25
CA ILE A 68 -2.30 1.78 -15.09
C ILE A 68 -1.21 2.74 -15.59
N SER A 69 0.06 2.51 -15.22
CA SER A 69 1.17 3.32 -15.70
C SER A 69 1.32 3.26 -17.22
N CYS A 70 1.08 2.09 -17.84
CA CYS A 70 1.09 1.95 -19.29
C CYS A 70 -0.02 2.81 -19.94
N ALA A 71 -1.22 2.84 -19.36
CA ALA A 71 -2.30 3.70 -19.83
C ALA A 71 -1.92 5.19 -19.75
N PHE A 72 -1.31 5.64 -18.65
CA PHE A 72 -0.82 7.02 -18.53
C PHE A 72 0.33 7.34 -19.48
N LEU A 73 1.19 6.37 -19.78
CA LEU A 73 2.28 6.54 -20.74
C LEU A 73 1.74 6.76 -22.16
N ILE A 74 0.68 6.04 -22.54
CA ILE A 74 -0.01 6.25 -23.83
C ILE A 74 -0.62 7.66 -23.89
N LEU A 75 -1.29 8.10 -22.80
CA LEU A 75 -1.85 9.45 -22.72
C LEU A 75 -0.76 10.53 -22.79
N TYR A 76 0.37 10.32 -22.12
CA TYR A 76 1.53 11.21 -22.22
C TYR A 76 2.04 11.31 -23.68
N ILE A 77 2.22 10.18 -24.37
CA ILE A 77 2.62 10.20 -25.79
C ILE A 77 1.62 10.97 -26.64
N LEU A 78 0.31 10.80 -26.39
CA LEU A 78 -0.74 11.55 -27.08
C LEU A 78 -0.62 13.08 -26.85
N THR A 79 -0.25 13.52 -25.65
CA THR A 79 -0.03 14.96 -25.39
C THR A 79 1.10 15.55 -26.21
N ILE A 80 2.14 14.76 -26.52
CA ILE A 80 3.24 15.19 -27.40
C ILE A 80 2.72 15.42 -28.82
N PHE A 81 1.90 14.51 -29.36
CA PHE A 81 1.31 14.65 -30.69
C PHE A 81 0.34 15.84 -30.79
N LEU A 82 -0.46 16.05 -29.74
CA LEU A 82 -1.45 17.14 -29.67
C LEU A 82 -0.86 18.48 -29.22
N LYS A 83 0.46 18.56 -28.94
CA LYS A 83 1.14 19.74 -28.37
C LYS A 83 0.41 20.33 -27.16
N SER A 84 0.07 19.46 -26.22
CA SER A 84 -0.75 19.79 -25.07
C SER A 84 0.09 19.84 -23.78
N ASP A 85 -0.19 20.79 -22.89
CA ASP A 85 0.59 21.02 -21.66
C ASP A 85 0.30 20.00 -20.54
N TRP A 86 -0.63 19.07 -20.75
CA TRP A 86 -1.02 18.05 -19.76
C TRP A 86 0.03 16.97 -19.52
N GLY A 87 1.14 16.95 -20.28
CA GLY A 87 2.17 15.92 -20.19
C GLY A 87 2.78 15.79 -18.79
N PHE A 88 2.94 16.91 -18.07
CA PHE A 88 3.45 16.92 -16.69
C PHE A 88 2.62 16.05 -15.75
N TYR A 89 1.28 16.17 -15.83
CA TYR A 89 0.35 15.44 -14.97
C TYR A 89 0.46 13.93 -15.20
N PHE A 90 0.50 13.47 -16.45
CA PHE A 90 0.57 12.04 -16.74
C PHE A 90 1.87 11.41 -16.24
N ILE A 91 3.00 12.11 -16.36
CA ILE A 91 4.28 11.64 -15.81
C ILE A 91 4.24 11.60 -14.28
N ALA A 92 3.66 12.62 -13.64
CA ALA A 92 3.48 12.61 -12.19
C ALA A 92 2.51 11.50 -11.71
N LEU A 93 1.50 11.14 -12.51
CA LEU A 93 0.61 10.02 -12.21
C LEU A 93 1.32 8.66 -12.35
N ILE A 94 2.24 8.51 -13.30
CA ILE A 94 3.13 7.34 -13.37
C ILE A 94 4.03 7.27 -12.12
N GLY A 95 4.58 8.41 -11.69
CA GLY A 95 5.33 8.47 -10.43
C GLY A 95 4.45 8.07 -9.24
N THR A 96 3.21 8.54 -9.20
CA THR A 96 2.23 8.24 -8.13
C THR A 96 1.92 6.75 -8.04
N SER A 97 1.62 6.12 -9.18
CA SER A 97 1.30 4.69 -9.19
C SER A 97 2.49 3.85 -8.73
N LEU A 98 3.71 4.18 -9.16
CA LEU A 98 4.95 3.55 -8.69
C LEU A 98 5.19 3.79 -7.19
N GLY A 99 4.96 5.02 -6.71
CA GLY A 99 5.11 5.39 -5.32
C GLY A 99 4.15 4.63 -4.40
N SER A 100 2.90 4.44 -4.84
CA SER A 100 1.89 3.67 -4.12
C SER A 100 2.29 2.19 -3.96
N TRP A 101 2.82 1.59 -5.03
CA TRP A 101 3.36 0.24 -5.00
C TRP A 101 4.57 0.12 -4.07
N LEU A 102 5.50 1.06 -4.14
CA LEU A 102 6.69 1.09 -3.29
C LEU A 102 6.33 1.27 -1.80
N SER A 103 5.37 2.14 -1.50
CA SER A 103 4.81 2.34 -0.15
C SER A 103 4.27 1.03 0.41
N PHE A 104 3.50 0.29 -0.40
CA PHE A 104 3.02 -1.03 -0.03
C PHE A 104 4.17 -2.04 0.17
N ALA A 105 5.16 -2.04 -0.72
CA ALA A 105 6.32 -2.93 -0.64
C ALA A 105 7.11 -2.77 0.66
N ILE A 106 7.37 -1.53 1.08
CA ILE A 106 8.08 -1.21 2.32
C ILE A 106 7.25 -1.62 3.53
N ARG A 107 5.98 -1.21 3.59
CA ARG A 107 5.10 -1.52 4.72
C ARG A 107 4.80 -3.02 4.85
N SER A 108 4.85 -3.76 3.75
CA SER A 108 4.66 -5.21 3.78
C SER A 108 5.84 -5.97 4.42
N ASN A 109 6.99 -5.32 4.60
CA ASN A 109 8.12 -5.89 5.36
C ASN A 109 7.85 -5.78 6.86
N GLY A 110 8.01 -6.88 7.60
CA GLY A 110 8.03 -6.85 9.07
C GLY A 110 6.69 -6.56 9.76
N LEU A 111 5.55 -6.79 9.08
CA LEU A 111 4.22 -6.70 9.70
C LEU A 111 4.06 -7.76 10.81
N PRO A 112 3.45 -7.43 11.96
CA PRO A 112 3.06 -8.42 12.94
C PRO A 112 1.97 -9.35 12.39
N PHE A 113 1.79 -10.51 13.01
CA PHE A 113 0.85 -11.53 12.54
C PHE A 113 -0.59 -11.01 12.47
N GLU A 114 -0.96 -10.18 13.44
CA GLU A 114 -2.29 -9.58 13.60
C GLU A 114 -2.67 -8.70 12.39
N ASP A 115 -1.68 -8.04 11.77
CA ASP A 115 -1.91 -7.10 10.67
C ASP A 115 -1.88 -7.76 9.28
N ILE A 116 -1.54 -9.06 9.19
CA ILE A 116 -1.49 -9.83 7.93
C ILE A 116 -2.83 -9.73 7.20
N THR A 117 -3.92 -9.94 7.92
CA THR A 117 -5.27 -9.97 7.36
C THR A 117 -5.62 -8.61 6.76
N GLN A 118 -5.34 -7.53 7.49
CA GLN A 118 -5.55 -6.17 6.99
C GLN A 118 -4.70 -5.89 5.74
N CYS A 119 -3.44 -6.31 5.74
CA CYS A 119 -2.53 -6.15 4.60
C CYS A 119 -3.05 -6.88 3.34
N ILE A 120 -3.62 -8.08 3.49
CA ILE A 120 -4.22 -8.84 2.38
C ILE A 120 -5.49 -8.15 1.87
N PHE A 121 -6.38 -7.71 2.77
CA PHE A 121 -7.61 -7.00 2.37
C PHE A 121 -7.32 -5.70 1.63
N GLU A 122 -6.29 -4.96 2.06
CA GLU A 122 -5.86 -3.72 1.43
C GLU A 122 -5.38 -3.89 -0.03
N VAL A 123 -5.07 -5.10 -0.48
CA VAL A 123 -4.63 -5.41 -1.87
C VAL A 123 -5.63 -6.31 -2.58
N ARG A 124 -6.81 -6.56 -2.00
CA ARG A 124 -7.88 -7.30 -2.67
C ARG A 124 -8.33 -6.61 -3.95
N GLU A 125 -8.37 -5.28 -3.94
CA GLU A 125 -8.76 -4.44 -5.08
C GLU A 125 -7.65 -3.45 -5.46
N PRO A 126 -6.55 -3.97 -6.05
CA PRO A 126 -5.34 -3.17 -6.29
C PRO A 126 -5.56 -2.03 -7.29
N TYR A 127 -6.52 -2.19 -8.21
CA TYR A 127 -6.86 -1.16 -9.20
C TYR A 127 -7.56 0.03 -8.56
N ILE A 128 -8.58 -0.22 -7.73
CA ILE A 128 -9.36 0.85 -7.07
C ILE A 128 -8.45 1.69 -6.18
N ARG A 129 -7.58 1.03 -5.41
CA ARG A 129 -6.59 1.72 -4.59
C ARG A 129 -5.65 2.60 -5.42
N CYS A 130 -5.04 2.06 -6.47
CA CYS A 130 -4.13 2.81 -7.32
C CYS A 130 -4.81 4.03 -7.97
N ILE A 131 -6.05 3.84 -8.46
CA ILE A 131 -6.85 4.94 -9.04
C ILE A 131 -7.13 6.01 -7.99
N PHE A 132 -7.52 5.62 -6.78
CA PHE A 132 -7.76 6.56 -5.69
C PHE A 132 -6.51 7.39 -5.37
N THR A 133 -5.34 6.74 -5.24
CA THR A 133 -4.07 7.44 -5.01
C THR A 133 -3.74 8.39 -6.16
N CYS A 134 -3.96 7.99 -7.41
CA CYS A 134 -3.76 8.83 -8.58
C CYS A 134 -4.67 10.06 -8.60
N VAL A 135 -5.96 9.90 -8.29
CA VAL A 135 -6.92 11.02 -8.21
C VAL A 135 -6.52 11.99 -7.10
N LEU A 136 -6.16 11.47 -5.92
CA LEU A 136 -5.73 12.30 -4.80
C LEU A 136 -4.47 13.11 -5.16
N SER A 137 -3.46 12.45 -5.72
CA SER A 137 -2.24 13.13 -6.19
C SER A 137 -2.54 14.16 -7.27
N PHE A 138 -3.43 13.87 -8.22
CA PHE A 138 -3.82 14.81 -9.25
C PHE A 138 -4.38 16.11 -8.66
N VAL A 139 -5.25 16.01 -7.65
CA VAL A 139 -5.78 17.18 -6.93
C VAL A 139 -4.66 17.98 -6.27
N PHE A 140 -3.72 17.33 -5.58
CA PHE A 140 -2.60 18.03 -4.96
C PHE A 140 -1.65 18.69 -5.98
N ILE A 141 -1.36 18.02 -7.09
CA ILE A 141 -0.53 18.56 -8.16
C ILE A 141 -1.21 19.80 -8.78
N MET A 142 -2.52 19.74 -9.02
CA MET A 142 -3.31 20.90 -9.45
C MET A 142 -3.20 22.07 -8.46
N LEU A 143 -3.36 21.82 -7.15
CA LEU A 143 -3.24 22.86 -6.13
C LEU A 143 -1.84 23.51 -6.09
N LEU A 144 -0.79 22.71 -6.31
CA LEU A 144 0.59 23.21 -6.43
C LEU A 144 0.78 24.08 -7.68
N GLN A 145 0.26 23.65 -8.83
CA GLN A 145 0.38 24.42 -10.07
C GLN A 145 -0.42 25.73 -10.05
N VAL A 146 -1.59 25.74 -9.41
CA VAL A 146 -2.40 26.96 -9.23
C VAL A 146 -1.73 27.92 -8.22
N GLY A 147 -0.74 27.46 -7.45
CA GLY A 147 -0.04 28.29 -6.46
C GLY A 147 -0.80 28.45 -5.14
N PHE A 148 -1.79 27.60 -4.87
CA PHE A 148 -2.46 27.57 -3.56
C PHE A 148 -1.53 27.05 -2.45
N ILE A 149 -0.53 26.24 -2.82
CA ILE A 149 0.43 25.64 -1.90
C ILE A 149 1.83 25.90 -2.48
N ASP A 150 2.67 26.61 -1.72
CA ASP A 150 4.08 26.77 -2.06
C ASP A 150 4.90 25.66 -1.41
N PHE A 151 5.63 24.91 -2.24
CA PHE A 151 6.47 23.80 -1.80
C PHE A 151 7.87 23.96 -2.39
N ASN A 152 8.89 23.92 -1.53
CA ASN A 152 10.28 24.14 -1.92
C ASN A 152 11.15 23.05 -1.26
N ILE A 153 11.45 21.98 -2.00
CA ILE A 153 12.32 20.91 -1.54
C ILE A 153 13.56 20.87 -2.43
N GLY A 154 14.75 20.99 -1.81
CA GLY A 154 16.03 20.73 -2.47
C GLY A 154 16.38 21.64 -3.65
N GLY A 155 15.77 22.83 -3.76
CA GLY A 155 15.98 23.76 -4.88
C GLY A 155 14.99 23.61 -6.05
N ILE A 156 14.05 22.67 -5.96
CA ILE A 156 12.94 22.53 -6.90
C ILE A 156 11.81 23.48 -6.48
N SER A 157 11.66 24.59 -7.19
CA SER A 157 10.59 25.57 -6.99
C SER A 157 9.35 25.21 -7.80
N SER A 158 8.15 25.41 -7.24
CA SER A 158 6.85 25.25 -7.93
C SER A 158 6.78 26.02 -9.27
N LYS A 159 7.54 27.12 -9.40
CA LYS A 159 7.64 27.96 -10.60
C LYS A 159 8.39 27.31 -11.77
N SER A 160 9.08 26.18 -11.55
CA SER A 160 9.86 25.45 -12.56
C SER A 160 9.22 24.12 -12.98
N MET A 161 7.98 23.85 -12.55
CA MET A 161 7.29 22.57 -12.75
C MET A 161 6.98 22.27 -14.23
N ASP A 162 6.84 23.25 -15.11
CA ASP A 162 6.20 23.00 -16.42
C ASP A 162 7.02 22.19 -17.44
N LYS A 163 8.31 21.89 -17.22
CA LYS A 163 9.13 21.20 -18.26
C LYS A 163 10.07 20.08 -17.79
N ASN A 164 10.23 19.86 -16.49
CA ASN A 164 11.17 18.85 -16.00
C ASN A 164 10.46 17.53 -15.70
N LEU A 165 10.64 16.53 -16.57
CA LEU A 165 10.07 15.18 -16.40
C LEU A 165 10.50 14.53 -15.08
N GLU A 166 11.75 14.75 -14.66
CA GLU A 166 12.30 14.24 -13.40
C GLU A 166 11.58 14.81 -12.17
N VAL A 167 11.22 16.10 -12.23
CA VAL A 167 10.45 16.77 -11.16
C VAL A 167 9.05 16.19 -11.09
N ALA A 168 8.38 16.03 -12.23
CA ALA A 168 7.04 15.44 -12.31
C ALA A 168 7.02 14.03 -11.69
N LEU A 169 7.97 13.18 -12.09
CA LEU A 169 8.06 11.80 -11.64
C LEU A 169 8.38 11.71 -10.14
N THR A 170 9.31 12.54 -9.66
CA THR A 170 9.70 12.58 -8.23
C THR A 170 8.55 13.07 -7.35
N LEU A 171 7.87 14.14 -7.77
CA LEU A 171 6.70 14.66 -7.07
C LEU A 171 5.58 13.61 -7.01
N GLY A 172 5.33 12.94 -8.13
CA GLY A 172 4.42 11.81 -8.21
C GLY A 172 4.78 10.71 -7.21
N LEU A 173 6.04 10.26 -7.22
CA LEU A 173 6.54 9.23 -6.29
C LEU A 173 6.30 9.61 -4.83
N LEU A 174 6.55 10.87 -4.47
CA LEU A 174 6.33 11.37 -3.11
C LEU A 174 4.84 11.33 -2.73
N PHE A 175 3.94 11.75 -3.61
CA PHE A 175 2.50 11.69 -3.32
C PHE A 175 1.99 10.26 -3.24
N GLY A 176 2.43 9.37 -4.14
CA GLY A 176 2.13 7.95 -4.07
C GLY A 176 2.66 7.29 -2.79
N PHE A 177 3.86 7.67 -2.37
CA PHE A 177 4.46 7.16 -1.14
C PHE A 177 3.72 7.63 0.12
N SER A 178 3.33 8.91 0.12
CA SER A 178 2.74 9.59 1.27
C SER A 178 1.23 9.43 1.41
N GLU A 179 0.54 8.67 0.54
CA GLU A 179 -0.90 8.41 0.58
C GLU A 179 -1.43 8.23 2.02
N LYS A 180 -0.86 7.29 2.79
CA LYS A 180 -1.33 7.00 4.15
C LYS A 180 -1.01 8.13 5.14
N THR A 181 0.15 8.77 5.02
CA THR A 181 0.58 9.89 5.88
C THR A 181 -0.21 11.16 5.61
N LEU A 182 -0.55 11.43 4.34
CA LEU A 182 -1.39 12.55 3.95
C LEU A 182 -2.81 12.39 4.49
N ILE A 183 -3.39 11.19 4.34
CA ILE A 183 -4.74 10.90 4.84
C ILE A 183 -4.80 11.01 6.36
N THR A 184 -3.84 10.45 7.09
CA THR A 184 -3.83 10.55 8.57
C THR A 184 -3.57 11.97 9.04
N THR A 185 -2.70 12.73 8.37
CA THR A 185 -2.44 14.14 8.71
C THR A 185 -3.66 15.03 8.43
N LEU A 186 -4.36 14.83 7.29
CA LEU A 186 -5.60 15.55 7.01
C LEU A 186 -6.72 15.19 7.99
N GLY A 187 -6.88 13.91 8.33
CA GLY A 187 -7.89 13.46 9.30
C GLY A 187 -7.68 14.04 10.70
N ASN A 188 -6.43 14.08 11.16
CA ASN A 188 -6.07 14.65 12.46
C ASN A 188 -6.18 16.18 12.49
N LYS A 189 -5.89 16.87 11.37
CA LYS A 189 -6.11 18.33 11.27
C LYS A 189 -7.59 18.69 11.19
N SER A 190 -8.41 17.90 10.50
CA SER A 190 -9.86 18.09 10.42
C SER A 190 -10.51 17.97 11.80
N THR A 191 -10.15 16.95 12.58
CA THR A 191 -10.62 16.79 13.96
C THR A 191 -10.11 17.89 14.92
N GLY A 192 -8.99 18.53 14.61
CA GLY A 192 -8.50 19.72 15.31
C GLY A 192 -9.16 21.04 14.89
N MET A 193 -9.75 21.14 13.70
CA MET A 193 -10.48 22.34 13.23
C MET A 193 -11.93 22.40 13.73
N PHE A 194 -12.48 21.30 14.27
CA PHE A 194 -13.81 21.24 14.88
C PHE A 194 -13.78 21.21 16.43
N LYS A 195 -12.72 21.74 17.04
CA LYS A 195 -12.66 22.02 18.48
C LYS A 195 -12.46 23.50 18.75
#